data_AF-A0A534KPR6-F1
#
_entry.id   AF-A0A534KPR6-F1
#
_cell.length_a   1.000
_cell.length_b   1.000
_cell.length_c   1.000
_cell.angle_alpha   90.00
_cell.angle_beta   90.00
_cell.angle_gamma   90.00
#
_symmetry.space_group_name_H-M   'P 1'
#
loop_
_entity.id
_entity.type
_entity.pdbx_description
1 polymer ?
#
loop_
_entity_poly.entity_id
_entity_poly.type
_entity_poly.pdbx_seq_one_letter_code
_entity_poly.pdbx_strand_id
1 'polypeptide(L)'
;MFIHTALLDTAFADTGDLPPGGGTIDATVVQVDTSLAAADVLVAVTMGFDEVAQSEAAVASVHLVPGTANEITADFVRAQSTATCSGVSGVSEIASLAIGG
;
A
#
# COMPACT_ATOMS: atom_id res chain seq x y z
N MET A 1 1.59 -1.53 2.32
CA MET A 1 0.99 -0.19 2.35
C MET A 1 0.54 0.17 3.75
N PHE A 2 1.27 1.08 4.37
CA PHE A 2 0.95 1.64 5.69
C PHE A 2 0.38 3.05 5.52
N ILE A 3 -0.63 3.36 6.33
CA ILE A 3 -1.24 4.67 6.43
C ILE A 3 -0.90 5.24 7.80
N HIS A 4 -0.20 6.36 7.79
CA HIS A 4 0.14 7.11 8.99
C HIS A 4 -0.52 8.48 8.94
N THR A 5 -1.34 8.76 9.95
CA THR A 5 -1.95 10.06 10.21
C THR A 5 -1.80 10.40 11.68
N ALA A 6 -2.19 11.60 12.10
CA ALA A 6 -2.19 11.97 13.51
C ALA A 6 -3.18 11.13 14.37
N LEU A 7 -4.13 10.43 13.73
CA LEU A 7 -5.26 9.75 14.39
C LEU A 7 -5.26 8.23 14.13
N LEU A 8 -4.51 7.77 13.15
CA LEU A 8 -4.50 6.39 12.67
C LEU A 8 -3.10 6.00 12.22
N ASP A 9 -2.64 4.85 12.71
CA ASP A 9 -1.43 4.19 12.27
C ASP A 9 -1.78 2.72 11.98
N THR A 10 -1.87 2.35 10.71
CA THR A 10 -2.33 1.02 10.33
C THR A 10 -1.80 0.56 8.98
N ALA A 11 -1.68 -0.75 8.80
CA ALA A 11 -1.42 -1.36 7.51
C ALA A 11 -2.74 -1.63 6.79
N PHE A 12 -2.92 -1.08 5.60
CA PHE A 12 -4.02 -1.52 4.73
C PHE A 12 -3.69 -2.85 4.09
N ALA A 13 -2.42 -3.07 3.73
CA ALA A 13 -1.95 -4.35 3.22
C ALA A 13 -0.48 -4.51 3.53
N ASP A 14 -0.02 -5.67 3.95
CA ASP A 14 1.39 -5.94 4.19
C ASP A 14 1.67 -7.44 4.02
N THR A 15 2.64 -7.77 3.16
CA THR A 15 3.09 -9.15 2.97
C THR A 15 4.00 -9.63 4.08
N GLY A 16 4.58 -8.69 4.86
CA GLY A 16 5.73 -8.96 5.69
C GLY A 16 7.00 -9.23 4.88
N ASP A 17 8.05 -9.61 5.59
CA ASP A 17 9.37 -9.86 5.01
C ASP A 17 9.44 -11.19 4.26
N LEU A 18 10.15 -11.19 3.14
CA LEU A 18 10.54 -12.45 2.50
C LEU A 18 11.54 -13.23 3.37
N PRO A 19 11.45 -14.57 3.40
CA PRO A 19 12.50 -15.41 3.93
C PRO A 19 13.83 -15.15 3.20
N PRO A 20 15.00 -15.37 3.85
CA PRO A 20 16.31 -15.16 3.22
C PRO A 20 16.56 -15.99 1.96
N GLY A 21 15.82 -17.09 1.78
CA GLY A 21 15.88 -17.94 0.58
C GLY A 21 15.11 -17.39 -0.62
N GLY A 22 14.43 -16.25 -0.50
CA GLY A 22 13.56 -15.69 -1.54
C GLY A 22 12.18 -16.34 -1.55
N GLY A 23 11.53 -16.33 -2.72
CA GLY A 23 10.17 -16.84 -2.92
C GLY A 23 9.17 -15.73 -3.25
N THR A 24 7.89 -16.05 -3.15
CA THR A 24 6.78 -15.08 -3.29
C THR A 24 5.89 -15.19 -2.07
N ILE A 25 5.53 -14.05 -1.48
CA ILE A 25 4.48 -13.93 -0.49
C ILE A 25 3.47 -12.93 -1.02
N ASP A 26 2.20 -13.31 -1.02
CA ASP A 26 1.09 -12.41 -1.19
C ASP A 26 0.32 -12.27 0.13
N ALA A 27 -0.18 -11.08 0.39
CA ALA A 27 -1.09 -10.83 1.50
C ALA A 27 -2.48 -10.61 0.94
N THR A 28 -3.42 -11.45 1.37
CA THR A 28 -4.83 -11.22 1.06
C THR A 28 -5.36 -10.12 1.97
N VAL A 29 -5.62 -8.93 1.43
CA VAL A 29 -6.56 -7.99 2.06
C VAL A 29 -7.52 -7.51 0.98
N VAL A 30 -8.80 -7.44 1.32
CA VAL A 30 -9.90 -7.27 0.34
C VAL A 30 -10.74 -6.02 0.64
N GLN A 31 -10.86 -5.62 1.91
CA GLN A 31 -11.49 -4.35 2.28
C GLN A 31 -11.03 -3.93 3.68
N VAL A 32 -10.69 -2.66 3.83
CA VAL A 32 -10.51 -1.97 5.11
C VAL A 32 -11.75 -1.10 5.28
N ASP A 33 -12.45 -1.22 6.39
CA ASP A 33 -13.61 -0.38 6.70
C ASP A 33 -13.65 -0.10 8.21
N THR A 34 -13.25 1.11 8.56
CA THR A 34 -13.16 1.61 9.93
C THR A 34 -13.72 3.03 9.99
N SER A 35 -13.99 3.54 11.18
CA SER A 35 -14.45 4.93 11.35
C SER A 35 -13.44 5.99 10.89
N LEU A 36 -12.16 5.63 10.71
CA LEU A 36 -11.09 6.55 10.34
C LEU A 36 -10.54 6.32 8.94
N ALA A 37 -10.86 5.18 8.32
CA ALA A 37 -10.28 4.75 7.06
C ALA A 37 -11.15 3.69 6.40
N ALA A 38 -11.42 3.86 5.11
CA ALA A 38 -12.02 2.86 4.25
C ALA A 38 -11.23 2.73 2.95
N ALA A 39 -10.99 1.51 2.47
CA ALA A 39 -10.30 1.26 1.20
C ALA A 39 -10.44 -0.18 0.71
N ASP A 40 -10.32 -0.39 -0.61
CA ASP A 40 -10.32 -1.71 -1.24
C ASP A 40 -8.90 -2.08 -1.66
N VAL A 41 -8.30 -3.07 -1.00
CA VAL A 41 -6.94 -3.50 -1.35
C VAL A 41 -6.99 -4.37 -2.62
N LEU A 42 -6.17 -4.01 -3.61
CA LEU A 42 -6.10 -4.71 -4.89
C LEU A 42 -4.93 -5.68 -4.96
N VAL A 43 -3.78 -5.29 -4.45
CA VAL A 43 -2.56 -6.12 -4.45
C VAL A 43 -1.71 -5.83 -3.23
N ALA A 44 -1.11 -6.88 -2.69
CA ALA A 44 0.05 -6.83 -1.82
C ALA A 44 0.88 -8.08 -2.09
N VAL A 45 2.03 -7.90 -2.75
CA VAL A 45 2.92 -8.99 -3.13
C VAL A 45 4.37 -8.57 -2.91
N THR A 46 5.17 -9.49 -2.39
CA THR A 46 6.62 -9.34 -2.33
C THR A 46 7.24 -10.63 -2.87
N MET A 47 8.16 -10.50 -3.81
CA MET A 47 8.82 -11.63 -4.46
C MET A 47 10.32 -11.40 -4.60
N GLY A 48 11.10 -12.48 -4.57
CA GLY A 48 12.56 -12.42 -4.65
C GLY A 48 13.14 -13.67 -5.30
N PHE A 49 13.78 -13.50 -6.45
CA PHE A 49 14.46 -14.55 -7.22
C PHE A 49 15.64 -13.96 -8.00
N ASP A 50 16.68 -14.76 -8.22
CA ASP A 50 17.80 -14.43 -9.11
C ASP A 50 18.36 -13.01 -8.93
N GLU A 51 18.72 -12.67 -7.67
CA GLU A 51 19.31 -11.38 -7.29
C GLU A 51 18.37 -10.16 -7.44
N VAL A 52 17.08 -10.38 -7.72
CA VAL A 52 16.06 -9.34 -7.83
C VAL A 52 14.98 -9.57 -6.77
N ALA A 53 14.70 -8.54 -5.98
CA ALA A 53 13.55 -8.49 -5.09
C ALA A 53 12.59 -7.38 -5.52
N GLN A 54 11.30 -7.66 -5.54
CA GLN A 54 10.25 -6.72 -5.87
C GLN A 54 9.17 -6.74 -4.80
N SER A 55 8.64 -5.57 -4.45
CA SER A 55 7.50 -5.44 -3.56
C SER A 55 6.51 -4.48 -4.19
N GLU A 56 5.23 -4.82 -4.16
CA GLU A 56 4.16 -4.00 -4.69
C GLU A 56 2.94 -4.06 -3.78
N ALA A 57 2.35 -2.89 -3.52
CA ALA A 57 1.04 -2.78 -2.90
C ALA A 57 0.22 -1.71 -3.62
N ALA A 58 -1.05 -2.01 -3.90
CA ALA A 58 -1.99 -1.06 -4.48
C ALA A 58 -3.38 -1.20 -3.87
N VAL A 59 -4.05 -0.07 -3.74
CA VAL A 59 -5.33 0.08 -3.06
C VAL A 59 -6.21 1.03 -3.87
N ALA A 60 -7.48 0.68 -4.05
CA ALA A 60 -8.50 1.50 -4.67
C ALA A 60 -9.41 2.15 -3.62
N SER A 61 -10.09 3.21 -4.03
CA SER A 61 -11.15 3.86 -3.25
C SER A 61 -10.70 4.23 -1.82
N VAL A 62 -9.57 4.91 -1.69
CA VAL A 62 -9.04 5.30 -0.37
C VAL A 62 -9.84 6.48 0.16
N HIS A 63 -10.43 6.32 1.34
CA HIS A 63 -11.05 7.38 2.13
C HIS A 63 -10.41 7.43 3.51
N LEU A 64 -9.88 8.58 3.90
CA LEU A 64 -9.38 8.84 5.25
C LEU A 64 -10.29 9.85 5.93
N VAL A 65 -10.60 9.59 7.20
CA VAL A 65 -11.56 10.36 8.04
C VAL A 65 -12.87 10.66 7.29
N PRO A 66 -13.56 9.62 6.78
CA PRO A 66 -14.74 9.77 5.93
C PRO A 66 -15.88 10.52 6.62
N GLY A 67 -16.57 11.38 5.88
CA GLY A 67 -17.71 12.16 6.39
C GLY A 67 -17.32 13.35 7.28
N THR A 68 -16.03 13.66 7.40
CA THR A 68 -15.55 14.87 8.09
C THR A 68 -15.22 15.97 7.08
N ALA A 69 -15.08 17.22 7.57
CA ALA A 69 -14.65 18.33 6.72
C ALA A 69 -13.23 18.15 6.13
N ASN A 70 -12.41 17.29 6.76
CA ASN A 70 -11.02 17.04 6.39
C ASN A 70 -10.85 15.69 5.66
N GLU A 71 -11.91 15.16 5.06
CA GLU A 71 -11.86 13.89 4.34
C GLU A 71 -10.81 13.94 3.22
N ILE A 72 -9.95 12.92 3.14
CA ILE A 72 -8.96 12.77 2.06
C ILE A 72 -9.38 11.56 1.24
N THR A 73 -9.50 11.75 -0.07
CA THR A 73 -9.86 10.67 -0.99
C THR A 73 -8.83 10.47 -2.09
N ALA A 74 -8.69 9.24 -2.58
CA ALA A 74 -7.96 8.91 -3.79
C ALA A 74 -8.58 7.68 -4.45
N ASP A 75 -8.73 7.71 -5.77
CA ASP A 75 -9.32 6.58 -6.51
C ASP A 75 -8.38 5.37 -6.52
N PHE A 76 -7.08 5.63 -6.51
CA PHE A 76 -6.04 4.61 -6.57
C PHE A 76 -4.75 5.11 -5.94
N VAL A 77 -4.11 4.26 -5.14
CA VAL A 77 -2.77 4.50 -4.60
C VAL A 77 -1.95 3.23 -4.78
N ARG A 78 -0.74 3.38 -5.32
CA ARG A 78 0.20 2.27 -5.53
C ARG A 78 1.60 2.67 -5.11
N ALA A 79 2.31 1.70 -4.56
CA ALA A 79 3.75 1.78 -4.32
C ALA A 79 4.41 0.48 -4.80
N GLN A 80 5.49 0.62 -5.56
CA GLN A 80 6.31 -0.50 -6.03
C GLN A 80 7.78 -0.19 -5.76
N SER A 81 8.52 -1.18 -5.29
CA SER A 81 9.97 -1.14 -5.19
C SER A 81 10.61 -2.32 -5.90
N THR A 82 11.83 -2.13 -6.38
CA THR A 82 12.67 -3.17 -6.96
C THR A 82 14.10 -2.99 -6.46
N ALA A 83 14.64 -4.01 -5.83
CA ALA A 83 16.01 -4.11 -5.38
C ALA A 83 16.76 -5.15 -6.22
N THR A 84 18.00 -4.82 -6.58
CA THR A 84 18.93 -5.68 -7.30
C THR A 84 20.30 -5.61 -6.63
N CYS A 85 21.24 -6.48 -7.00
CA CYS A 85 22.64 -6.34 -6.57
C CYS A 85 23.31 -5.03 -7.04
N SER A 86 22.74 -4.35 -8.04
CA SER A 86 23.25 -3.07 -8.57
C SER A 86 22.64 -1.84 -7.91
N GLY A 87 21.58 -2.00 -7.10
CA GLY A 87 20.90 -0.88 -6.44
C GLY A 87 19.41 -1.10 -6.26
N VAL A 88 18.76 -0.07 -5.72
CA VAL A 88 17.34 -0.08 -5.34
C VAL A 88 16.63 1.06 -6.06
N SER A 89 15.41 0.80 -6.51
CA SER A 89 14.53 1.77 -7.14
C SER A 89 13.10 1.58 -6.65
N GLY A 90 12.26 2.61 -6.83
CA GLY A 90 10.85 2.54 -6.51
C GLY A 90 10.06 3.63 -7.19
N VAL A 91 8.75 3.42 -7.25
CA VAL A 91 7.78 4.34 -7.83
C VAL A 91 6.51 4.30 -7.01
N SER A 92 5.84 5.45 -6.94
CA SER A 92 4.51 5.56 -6.35
C SER A 92 3.57 6.27 -7.32
N GLU A 93 2.31 5.91 -7.26
CA GLU A 93 1.24 6.49 -8.06
C GLU A 93 0.06 6.81 -7.16
N ILE A 94 -0.53 7.98 -7.37
CA ILE A 94 -1.76 8.42 -6.70
C ILE A 94 -2.66 9.02 -7.77
N ALA A 95 -3.84 8.46 -7.95
CA ALA A 95 -4.84 8.94 -8.91
C ALA A 95 -5.98 9.67 -8.18
N SER A 96 -6.41 10.79 -8.76
CA SER A 96 -7.57 11.56 -8.31
C SER A 96 -7.53 11.96 -6.83
N LEU A 97 -6.36 12.36 -6.31
CA LEU A 97 -6.23 12.84 -4.93
C LEU A 97 -7.10 14.08 -4.69
N ALA A 98 -7.97 14.02 -3.69
CA ALA A 98 -8.69 15.17 -3.16
C ALA A 98 -8.47 15.28 -1.65
N ILE A 99 -8.34 16.52 -1.19
CA ILE A 99 -8.11 16.85 0.23
C ILE A 99 -9.23 17.81 0.63
N GLY A 100 -10.05 17.41 1.60
CA GLY A 100 -11.10 18.22 2.20
C GLY A 100 -10.51 19.31 3.10
N GLY A 101 -11.11 20.51 3.02
CA GLY A 101 -10.71 21.70 3.76
C GLY A 101 -11.25 22.97 3.12
#